data_AF-A0A945ZGN4-F1
#
_entry.id   AF-A0A945ZGN4-F1
#
_cell.length_a   1.000
_cell.length_b   1.000
_cell.length_c   1.000
_cell.angle_alpha   90.00
_cell.angle_beta   90.00
_cell.angle_gamma   90.00
#
_symmetry.space_group_name_H-M   'P 1'
#
loop_
_entity.id
_entity.type
_entity.pdbx_description
1 polymer ?
#
loop_
_entity_poly.entity_id
_entity_poly.type
_entity_poly.pdbx_seq_one_letter_code
_entity_poly.pdbx_strand_id
1 'polypeptide(L)'
;DSKPPSVPYKETIKRAVEQHARHKKQSGGHGQFGDVQGKIQPLSRGKGFEFQNSIVGGSIPRNYIPAVEDGVKEFMKQGPLGFQVVDIAVQLFDGSFHSVDSSDMAFKTAARMAMSEGMPKCSPVLLEPVLHVTISVPNDATARMQRLVTGHRGQILGFQAKDDWKGWDEVEAYLPESEIRDLIIEIRSQTMGVGFYEAKFDHLAELTGRTADEVVEQRQSELAN
;
A
#
# COMPACT_ATOMS: atom_id res chain seq x y z
N ASP A 1 -22.76 -15.64 9.21
CA ASP A 1 -21.71 -15.80 8.17
C ASP A 1 -20.43 -15.08 8.58
N SER A 2 -19.40 -15.83 8.98
CA SER A 2 -18.08 -15.28 9.25
C SER A 2 -17.25 -15.27 7.97
N LYS A 3 -17.08 -14.10 7.35
CA LYS A 3 -16.10 -13.92 6.28
C LYS A 3 -14.70 -13.86 6.92
N PRO A 4 -13.67 -14.49 6.31
CA PRO A 4 -12.32 -14.34 6.79
C PRO A 4 -11.87 -12.88 6.74
N PRO A 5 -11.03 -12.42 7.67
CA PRO A 5 -10.45 -11.08 7.62
C PRO A 5 -9.66 -10.93 6.32
N SER A 6 -9.84 -9.79 5.64
CA SER A 6 -9.12 -9.46 4.41
C SER A 6 -7.70 -9.02 4.73
N VAL A 7 -6.72 -9.53 3.97
CA VAL A 7 -5.33 -9.08 4.06
C VAL A 7 -5.23 -7.61 3.62
N PRO A 8 -4.59 -6.72 4.40
CA PRO A 8 -4.53 -5.29 4.12
C PRO A 8 -3.48 -4.93 3.05
N TYR A 9 -3.59 -5.51 1.85
CA TYR A 9 -2.75 -5.18 0.71
C TYR A 9 -2.76 -3.67 0.41
N LYS A 10 -1.63 -3.18 -0.08
CA LYS A 10 -1.43 -1.80 -0.52
C LYS A 10 -0.89 -1.78 -1.93
N GLU A 11 -0.84 -0.61 -2.54
CA GLU A 11 -0.13 -0.42 -3.79
C GLU A 11 0.80 0.78 -3.73
N THR A 12 1.77 0.81 -4.63
CA THR A 12 2.81 1.83 -4.72
C THR A 12 3.34 1.86 -6.14
N ILE A 13 4.40 2.62 -6.40
CA ILE A 13 4.97 2.80 -7.75
C ILE A 13 6.47 2.52 -7.78
N LYS A 14 7.01 2.30 -8.98
CA LYS A 14 8.45 2.06 -9.20
C LYS A 14 9.17 3.17 -9.96
N ARG A 15 8.45 3.94 -10.77
CA ARG A 15 9.05 5.02 -11.58
C ARG A 15 8.37 6.34 -11.33
N ALA A 16 9.16 7.41 -11.46
CA ALA A 16 8.63 8.76 -11.43
C ALA A 16 8.03 9.15 -12.79
N VAL A 17 6.97 9.95 -12.76
CA VAL A 17 6.32 10.51 -13.95
C VAL A 17 5.93 11.95 -13.69
N GLU A 18 6.23 12.82 -14.65
CA GLU A 18 5.62 14.14 -14.73
C GLU A 18 4.27 14.03 -15.44
N GLN A 19 3.27 14.67 -14.86
CA GLN A 19 1.90 14.59 -15.33
C GLN A 19 1.25 15.98 -15.27
N HIS A 20 0.48 16.26 -16.32
CA HIS A 20 -0.31 17.46 -16.48
C HIS A 20 -1.78 17.06 -16.56
N ALA A 21 -2.66 17.76 -15.83
CA ALA A 21 -4.10 17.61 -16.00
C ALA A 21 -4.82 18.94 -15.85
N ARG A 22 -5.77 19.16 -16.75
CA ARG A 22 -6.60 20.36 -16.80
C ARG A 22 -8.07 19.99 -16.77
N HIS A 23 -8.74 20.42 -15.71
CA HIS A 23 -10.19 20.36 -15.56
C HIS A 23 -10.82 21.68 -16.02
N LYS A 24 -11.58 21.62 -17.12
CA LYS A 24 -12.37 22.76 -17.61
C LYS A 24 -13.80 22.32 -17.90
N LYS A 25 -14.77 22.87 -17.18
CA LYS A 25 -16.20 22.65 -17.44
C LYS A 25 -16.92 23.99 -17.53
N GLN A 26 -17.61 24.19 -18.65
CA GLN A 26 -18.43 25.36 -18.90
C GLN A 26 -19.89 24.90 -19.06
N SER A 27 -20.56 24.64 -17.95
CA SER A 27 -22.04 24.57 -17.94
C SER A 27 -22.60 25.99 -17.89
N GLY A 28 -23.84 26.23 -18.35
CA GLY A 28 -24.46 27.56 -18.44
C GLY A 28 -24.62 28.37 -17.14
N GLY A 29 -23.95 27.99 -16.04
CA GLY A 29 -23.79 28.72 -14.78
C GLY A 29 -22.31 29.00 -14.48
N HIS A 30 -21.89 28.87 -13.21
CA HIS A 30 -20.49 29.03 -12.82
C HIS A 30 -19.57 28.02 -13.52
N GLY A 31 -18.51 28.51 -14.16
CA GLY A 31 -17.50 27.66 -14.77
C GLY A 31 -16.66 26.95 -13.71
N GLN A 32 -15.98 25.89 -14.12
CA GLN A 32 -14.96 25.23 -13.32
C GLN A 32 -13.65 25.21 -14.10
N PHE A 33 -12.57 25.66 -13.45
CA PHE A 33 -11.23 25.69 -13.99
C PHE A 33 -10.19 25.30 -12.95
N GLY A 34 -9.43 24.25 -13.22
CA GLY A 34 -8.25 23.87 -12.46
C GLY A 34 -7.21 23.26 -13.39
N ASP A 35 -5.95 23.65 -13.25
CA ASP A 35 -4.87 23.17 -14.10
C ASP A 35 -3.65 22.92 -13.24
N VAL A 36 -3.15 21.68 -13.23
CA VAL A 36 -2.05 21.25 -12.35
C VAL A 36 -1.00 20.49 -13.15
N GLN A 37 0.26 20.83 -12.90
CA GLN A 37 1.43 20.12 -13.41
C GLN A 37 2.30 19.71 -12.23
N GLY A 38 2.62 18.43 -12.18
CA GLY A 38 3.37 17.88 -11.08
C GLY A 38 4.12 16.62 -11.43
N LYS A 39 4.93 16.16 -10.48
CA LYS A 39 5.71 14.94 -10.56
C LYS A 39 5.25 13.96 -9.48
N ILE A 40 4.89 12.76 -9.90
CA ILE A 40 4.59 11.63 -9.02
C ILE A 40 5.85 10.79 -8.95
N GLN A 41 6.33 10.45 -7.76
CA GLN A 41 7.57 9.67 -7.61
C GLN A 41 7.53 8.72 -6.40
N PRO A 42 8.21 7.57 -6.47
CA PRO A 42 8.26 6.63 -5.35
C PRO A 42 9.05 7.21 -4.17
N LEU A 43 8.63 6.85 -2.96
CA LEU A 43 9.42 6.99 -1.74
C LEU A 43 9.95 5.64 -1.29
N SER A 44 10.90 5.66 -0.35
CA SER A 44 11.32 4.45 0.36
C SER A 44 10.14 3.83 1.12
N ARG A 45 10.17 2.51 1.29
CA ARG A 45 9.12 1.77 1.99
C ARG A 45 8.88 2.31 3.40
N GLY A 46 7.63 2.46 3.79
CA GLY A 46 7.22 2.96 5.11
C GLY A 46 7.29 4.49 5.27
N LYS A 47 7.57 5.24 4.21
CA LYS A 47 7.56 6.72 4.24
C LYS A 47 6.15 7.30 4.14
N GLY A 48 5.18 6.55 3.63
CA GLY A 48 3.80 7.01 3.55
C GLY A 48 3.59 8.01 2.40
N PHE A 49 3.20 9.24 2.71
CA PHE A 49 2.84 10.24 1.69
C PHE A 49 3.54 11.57 1.96
N GLU A 50 4.16 12.13 0.93
CA GLU A 50 4.74 13.47 0.96
C GLU A 50 4.16 14.35 -0.16
N PHE A 51 3.70 15.54 0.19
CA PHE A 51 3.26 16.54 -0.78
C PHE A 51 4.22 17.74 -0.75
N GLN A 52 4.78 18.08 -1.91
CA GLN A 52 5.72 19.19 -2.04
C GLN A 52 5.14 20.27 -2.96
N ASN A 53 4.98 21.48 -2.42
CA ASN A 53 4.65 22.67 -3.20
C ASN A 53 5.94 23.36 -3.69
N SER A 54 6.14 23.40 -5.00
CA SER A 54 7.24 24.07 -5.70
C SER A 54 6.75 25.15 -6.67
N ILE A 55 5.52 25.64 -6.51
CA ILE A 55 4.95 26.70 -7.36
C ILE A 55 5.76 28.00 -7.21
N VAL A 56 6.26 28.51 -8.33
CA VAL A 56 6.96 29.81 -8.43
C VAL A 56 6.09 30.80 -9.20
N GLY A 57 6.18 32.09 -8.87
CA GLY A 57 5.49 33.15 -9.63
C GLY A 57 3.96 33.21 -9.47
N GLY A 58 3.36 32.33 -8.67
CA GLY A 58 1.92 32.37 -8.37
C GLY A 58 1.03 31.85 -9.50
N SER A 59 1.54 30.93 -10.34
CA SER A 59 0.74 30.28 -11.40
C SER A 59 -0.48 29.52 -10.86
N ILE A 60 -0.43 29.10 -9.58
CA ILE A 60 -1.58 28.69 -8.77
C ILE A 60 -1.61 29.54 -7.49
N PRO A 61 -2.73 30.23 -7.18
CA PRO A 61 -2.93 30.92 -5.92
C PRO A 61 -2.77 30.00 -4.70
N ARG A 62 -2.08 30.48 -3.66
CA ARG A 62 -1.73 29.67 -2.47
C ARG A 62 -2.93 29.04 -1.75
N ASN A 63 -4.10 29.68 -1.83
CA ASN A 63 -5.35 29.17 -1.24
C ASN A 63 -5.87 27.90 -1.92
N TYR A 64 -5.50 27.63 -3.18
CA TYR A 64 -5.95 26.41 -3.89
C TYR A 64 -5.02 25.22 -3.70
N ILE A 65 -3.82 25.42 -3.18
CA ILE A 65 -2.81 24.37 -3.00
C ILE A 65 -3.29 23.26 -2.03
N PRO A 66 -3.93 23.57 -0.89
CA PRO A 66 -4.51 22.54 -0.03
C PRO A 66 -5.56 21.67 -0.75
N ALA A 67 -6.34 22.26 -1.66
CA ALA A 67 -7.34 21.51 -2.43
C ALA A 67 -6.71 20.53 -3.44
N VAL A 68 -5.54 20.89 -4.00
CA VAL A 68 -4.73 19.97 -4.83
C VAL A 68 -4.25 18.79 -3.99
N GLU A 69 -3.65 19.05 -2.83
CA GLU A 69 -3.18 18.01 -1.91
C GLU A 69 -4.31 17.07 -1.46
N ASP A 70 -5.47 17.63 -1.12
CA ASP A 70 -6.65 16.83 -0.75
C ASP A 70 -7.16 15.97 -1.92
N GLY A 71 -7.06 16.47 -3.15
CA GLY A 71 -7.39 15.69 -4.36
C GLY A 71 -6.45 14.50 -4.54
N VAL A 72 -5.15 14.71 -4.29
CA VAL A 72 -4.16 13.62 -4.29
C VAL A 72 -4.47 12.60 -3.20
N LYS A 73 -4.67 13.04 -1.95
CA LYS A 73 -5.01 12.16 -0.81
C LYS A 73 -6.30 11.38 -1.04
N GLU A 74 -7.30 11.98 -1.68
CA GLU A 74 -8.54 11.30 -2.03
C GLU A 74 -8.31 10.18 -3.04
N PHE A 75 -7.52 10.44 -4.10
CA PHE A 75 -7.14 9.42 -5.06
C PHE A 75 -6.37 8.27 -4.39
N MET A 76 -5.44 8.57 -3.49
CA MET A 76 -4.61 7.56 -2.81
C MET A 76 -5.40 6.55 -1.98
N LYS A 77 -6.69 6.78 -1.69
CA LYS A 77 -7.53 5.79 -1.03
C LYS A 77 -7.75 4.54 -1.89
N GLN A 78 -7.71 4.68 -3.21
CA GLN A 78 -7.89 3.60 -4.16
C GLN A 78 -7.17 3.95 -5.46
N GLY A 79 -6.00 3.37 -5.66
CA GLY A 79 -5.22 3.56 -6.88
C GLY A 79 -5.59 2.56 -7.99
N PRO A 80 -4.80 2.51 -9.08
CA PRO A 80 -5.08 1.67 -10.24
C PRO A 80 -5.24 0.17 -9.98
N LEU A 81 -4.59 -0.39 -8.95
CA LEU A 81 -4.74 -1.81 -8.62
C LEU A 81 -5.96 -2.07 -7.71
N GLY A 82 -6.66 -1.01 -7.27
CA GLY A 82 -7.83 -1.09 -6.41
C GLY A 82 -7.51 -1.08 -4.92
N PHE A 83 -6.26 -0.78 -4.54
CA PHE A 83 -5.77 -0.74 -3.17
C PHE A 83 -5.38 0.68 -2.75
N GLN A 84 -5.20 0.88 -1.44
CA GLN A 84 -4.68 2.15 -0.95
C GLN A 84 -3.23 2.34 -1.40
N VAL A 85 -2.95 3.51 -1.97
CA VAL A 85 -1.62 3.91 -2.43
C VAL A 85 -0.77 4.39 -1.25
N VAL A 86 0.46 3.91 -1.15
CA VAL A 86 1.44 4.28 -0.12
C VAL A 86 2.84 4.48 -0.74
N ASP A 87 3.72 5.11 0.04
CA ASP A 87 5.13 5.37 -0.28
C ASP A 87 5.31 6.15 -1.59
N ILE A 88 4.59 7.26 -1.73
CA ILE A 88 4.72 8.16 -2.86
C ILE A 88 4.91 9.62 -2.42
N ALA A 89 5.64 10.37 -3.23
CA ALA A 89 5.69 11.81 -3.15
C ALA A 89 5.04 12.43 -4.39
N VAL A 90 4.31 13.52 -4.18
CA VAL A 90 3.74 14.33 -5.26
C VAL A 90 4.26 15.76 -5.14
N GLN A 91 5.01 16.20 -6.14
CA GLN A 91 5.49 17.56 -6.26
C GLN A 91 4.60 18.35 -7.21
N LEU A 92 3.98 19.43 -6.74
CA LEU A 92 3.27 20.41 -7.56
C LEU A 92 4.25 21.52 -7.94
N PHE A 93 4.58 21.68 -9.22
CA PHE A 93 5.57 22.68 -9.65
C PHE A 93 5.04 23.73 -10.62
N ASP A 94 3.94 23.46 -11.34
CA ASP A 94 3.30 24.44 -12.21
C ASP A 94 1.79 24.20 -12.37
N GLY A 95 1.11 25.09 -13.09
CA GLY A 95 -0.31 25.00 -13.40
C GLY A 95 -0.87 26.34 -13.87
N SER A 96 -2.19 26.45 -13.88
CA SER A 96 -2.85 27.72 -14.19
C SER A 96 -4.19 27.84 -13.48
N PHE A 97 -4.70 29.07 -13.37
CA PHE A 97 -6.01 29.34 -12.80
C PHE A 97 -6.78 30.36 -13.65
N HIS A 98 -8.10 30.43 -13.45
CA HIS A 98 -8.97 31.42 -14.02
C HIS A 98 -9.62 32.23 -12.90
N SER A 99 -9.60 33.56 -13.01
CA SER A 99 -10.03 34.45 -11.92
C SER A 99 -11.47 34.25 -11.46
N VAL A 100 -12.35 33.82 -12.37
CA VAL A 100 -13.79 33.65 -12.09
C VAL A 100 -14.19 32.17 -11.97
N ASP A 101 -13.52 31.29 -12.70
CA ASP A 101 -13.95 29.89 -12.84
C ASP A 101 -13.15 28.94 -11.93
N SER A 102 -12.05 29.40 -11.32
CA SER A 102 -11.28 28.58 -10.40
C SER A 102 -11.90 28.50 -9.01
N SER A 103 -11.89 27.28 -8.46
CA SER A 103 -12.37 26.97 -7.13
C SER A 103 -11.59 25.80 -6.56
N ASP A 104 -11.64 25.62 -5.24
CA ASP A 104 -11.03 24.48 -4.54
C ASP A 104 -11.49 23.15 -5.16
N MET A 105 -12.78 23.02 -5.47
CA MET A 105 -13.34 21.82 -6.09
C MET A 105 -12.77 21.56 -7.49
N ALA A 106 -12.53 22.61 -8.28
CA ALA A 106 -11.94 22.48 -9.60
C ALA A 106 -10.48 22.00 -9.53
N PHE A 107 -9.67 22.56 -8.61
CA PHE A 107 -8.30 22.12 -8.38
C PHE A 107 -8.20 20.72 -7.79
N LYS A 108 -9.10 20.37 -6.85
CA LYS A 108 -9.21 19.01 -6.32
C LYS A 108 -9.53 17.99 -7.41
N THR A 109 -10.40 18.36 -8.36
CA THR A 109 -10.74 17.51 -9.50
C THR A 109 -9.58 17.39 -10.48
N ALA A 110 -8.89 18.48 -10.79
CA ALA A 110 -7.68 18.46 -11.63
C ALA A 110 -6.58 17.57 -11.02
N ALA A 111 -6.36 17.64 -9.70
CA ALA A 111 -5.44 16.77 -8.98
C ALA A 111 -5.81 15.29 -9.10
N ARG A 112 -7.09 14.93 -8.89
CA ARG A 112 -7.56 13.55 -9.07
C ARG A 112 -7.37 13.08 -10.52
N MET A 113 -7.64 13.94 -11.50
CA MET A 113 -7.39 13.62 -12.92
C MET A 113 -5.90 13.37 -13.18
N ALA A 114 -5.01 14.23 -12.67
CA ALA A 114 -3.57 14.02 -12.79
C ALA A 114 -3.14 12.69 -12.19
N MET A 115 -3.63 12.33 -11.00
CA MET A 115 -3.31 11.05 -10.38
C MET A 115 -3.86 9.86 -11.19
N SER A 116 -5.12 9.92 -11.64
CA SER A 116 -5.74 8.86 -12.45
C SER A 116 -5.01 8.61 -13.77
N GLU A 117 -4.52 9.67 -14.42
CA GLU A 117 -3.78 9.56 -15.69
C GLU A 117 -2.30 9.23 -15.49
N GLY A 118 -1.70 9.69 -14.39
CA GLY A 118 -0.27 9.55 -14.10
C GLY A 118 0.10 8.23 -13.42
N MET A 119 -0.69 7.77 -12.45
CA MET A 119 -0.38 6.57 -11.65
C MET A 119 -0.23 5.28 -12.47
N PRO A 120 -1.07 4.99 -13.49
CA PRO A 120 -0.85 3.82 -14.36
C PRO A 120 0.49 3.88 -15.10
N LYS A 121 0.97 5.10 -15.38
CA LYS A 121 2.29 5.34 -15.99
C LYS A 121 3.41 5.28 -14.96
N CYS A 122 3.17 5.01 -13.67
CA CYS A 122 4.25 4.97 -12.67
C CYS A 122 4.76 3.54 -12.40
N SER A 123 4.36 2.56 -13.22
CA SER A 123 4.62 1.13 -13.00
C SER A 123 4.13 0.71 -11.61
N PRO A 124 2.81 0.73 -11.38
CA PRO A 124 2.23 0.39 -10.09
C PRO A 124 2.52 -1.06 -9.72
N VAL A 125 2.77 -1.32 -8.44
CA VAL A 125 3.00 -2.66 -7.90
C VAL A 125 2.22 -2.89 -6.62
N LEU A 126 1.83 -4.14 -6.42
CA LEU A 126 1.12 -4.60 -5.24
C LEU A 126 2.11 -4.82 -4.08
N LEU A 127 1.68 -4.47 -2.87
CA LEU A 127 2.41 -4.68 -1.64
C LEU A 127 1.61 -5.59 -0.71
N GLU A 128 2.27 -6.63 -0.20
CA GLU A 128 1.74 -7.50 0.85
C GLU A 128 2.35 -7.16 2.22
N PRO A 129 1.56 -7.20 3.30
CA PRO A 129 2.08 -7.08 4.66
C PRO A 129 2.86 -8.33 5.06
N VAL A 130 4.07 -8.11 5.55
CA VAL A 130 4.96 -9.13 6.12
C VAL A 130 4.96 -8.97 7.63
N LEU A 131 4.75 -10.08 8.32
CA LEU A 131 4.79 -10.15 9.77
C LEU A 131 6.14 -10.72 10.23
N HIS A 132 6.67 -10.16 11.31
CA HIS A 132 7.67 -10.82 12.13
C HIS A 132 6.95 -11.79 13.07
N VAL A 133 7.26 -13.07 12.92
CA VAL A 133 6.62 -14.17 13.65
C VAL A 133 7.66 -14.87 14.51
N THR A 134 7.33 -15.05 15.78
CA THR A 134 8.10 -15.86 16.73
C THR A 134 7.29 -17.09 17.07
N ILE A 135 7.75 -18.26 16.64
CA ILE A 135 7.07 -19.55 16.84
C ILE A 135 7.73 -20.28 18.01
N SER A 136 7.00 -20.52 19.09
CA SER A 136 7.46 -21.29 20.25
C SER A 136 7.02 -22.75 20.14
N VAL A 137 7.98 -23.68 20.17
CA VAL A 137 7.71 -25.13 20.08
C VAL A 137 8.66 -25.97 20.94
N PRO A 138 8.29 -27.21 21.28
CA PRO A 138 9.25 -28.20 21.77
C PRO A 138 10.41 -28.39 20.79
N ASN A 139 11.63 -28.56 21.31
CA ASN A 139 12.86 -28.60 20.51
C ASN A 139 12.93 -29.77 19.50
N ASP A 140 12.18 -30.86 19.74
CA ASP A 140 12.05 -31.98 18.79
C ASP A 140 11.21 -31.60 17.56
N ALA A 141 10.45 -30.50 17.62
CA ALA A 141 9.62 -29.98 16.55
C ALA A 141 10.26 -28.84 15.75
N THR A 142 11.40 -28.29 16.18
CA THR A 142 12.07 -27.13 15.56
C THR A 142 12.31 -27.33 14.06
N ALA A 143 12.87 -28.47 13.67
CA ALA A 143 13.10 -28.78 12.26
C ALA A 143 11.80 -28.91 11.44
N ARG A 144 10.70 -29.33 12.07
CA ARG A 144 9.37 -29.37 11.43
C ARG A 144 8.84 -27.95 11.21
N MET A 145 9.01 -27.06 12.19
CA MET A 145 8.59 -25.66 12.10
C MET A 145 9.35 -24.89 11.04
N GLN A 146 10.65 -25.10 10.90
CA GLN A 146 11.45 -24.47 9.83
C GLN A 146 10.94 -24.87 8.42
N ARG A 147 10.57 -26.14 8.24
CA ARG A 147 9.95 -26.60 6.98
C ARG A 147 8.58 -25.99 6.76
N LEU A 148 7.76 -25.88 7.82
CA LEU A 148 6.45 -25.25 7.76
C LEU A 148 6.57 -23.79 7.31
N VAL A 149 7.45 -23.00 7.94
CA VAL A 149 7.73 -21.59 7.56
C VAL A 149 8.11 -21.49 6.08
N THR A 150 9.00 -22.36 5.61
CA THR A 150 9.45 -22.35 4.21
C THR A 150 8.30 -22.67 3.24
N GLY A 151 7.39 -23.59 3.63
CA GLY A 151 6.19 -23.91 2.85
C GLY A 151 5.22 -22.74 2.70
N HIS A 152 5.21 -21.82 3.66
CA HIS A 152 4.38 -20.61 3.69
C HIS A 152 5.09 -19.36 3.15
N ARG A 153 5.99 -19.51 2.18
CA ARG A 153 6.78 -18.40 1.61
C ARG A 153 7.57 -17.59 2.66
N GLY A 154 7.81 -18.19 3.84
CA GLY A 154 8.46 -17.51 4.95
C GLY A 154 9.97 -17.53 4.84
N GLN A 155 10.60 -16.49 5.38
CA GLN A 155 12.05 -16.37 5.51
C GLN A 155 12.44 -16.60 6.97
N ILE A 156 13.23 -17.63 7.25
CA ILE A 156 13.77 -17.89 8.59
C ILE A 156 14.86 -16.86 8.91
N LEU A 157 14.75 -16.23 10.07
CA LEU A 157 15.74 -15.29 10.61
C LEU A 157 16.72 -16.00 11.53
N GLY A 158 16.23 -16.97 12.29
CA GLY A 158 17.04 -17.78 13.19
C GLY A 158 16.17 -18.66 14.08
N PHE A 159 16.82 -19.38 14.98
CA PHE A 159 16.15 -20.06 16.07
C PHE A 159 17.08 -20.15 17.27
N GLN A 160 16.51 -20.19 18.47
CA GLN A 160 17.25 -20.30 19.73
C GLN A 160 16.41 -21.03 20.77
N ALA A 161 17.05 -21.48 21.86
CA ALA A 161 16.31 -21.99 23.00
C ALA A 161 15.43 -20.86 23.59
N LYS A 162 14.21 -21.19 23.98
CA LYS A 162 13.30 -20.24 24.64
C LYS A 162 13.79 -19.98 26.07
N ASP A 163 14.00 -18.72 26.41
CA ASP A 163 14.43 -18.32 27.75
C ASP A 163 13.44 -18.85 28.82
N ASP A 164 14.00 -19.35 29.92
CA ASP A 164 13.27 -19.96 31.05
C ASP A 164 12.42 -21.21 30.75
N TRP A 165 12.49 -21.77 29.52
CA TRP A 165 11.67 -22.92 29.11
C TRP A 165 12.55 -24.10 28.67
N LYS A 166 12.73 -25.08 29.56
CA LYS A 166 13.55 -26.26 29.27
C LYS A 166 12.95 -27.11 28.15
N GLY A 167 13.72 -27.35 27.10
CA GLY A 167 13.33 -28.22 25.98
C GLY A 167 12.44 -27.55 24.94
N TRP A 168 12.40 -26.22 24.92
CA TRP A 168 11.66 -25.43 23.96
C TRP A 168 12.59 -24.53 23.16
N ASP A 169 12.25 -24.31 21.90
CA ASP A 169 12.91 -23.40 20.99
C ASP A 169 11.92 -22.34 20.50
N GLU A 170 12.47 -21.17 20.14
CA GLU A 170 11.80 -20.14 19.38
C GLU A 170 12.40 -20.07 17.97
N VAL A 171 11.54 -20.13 16.96
CA VAL A 171 11.91 -19.91 15.55
C VAL A 171 11.41 -18.53 15.15
N GLU A 172 12.32 -17.67 14.75
CA GLU A 172 12.01 -16.33 14.24
C GLU A 172 11.96 -16.35 12.72
N ALA A 173 10.90 -15.77 12.15
CA ALA A 173 10.69 -15.74 10.71
C ALA A 173 9.92 -14.50 10.26
N TYR A 174 10.13 -14.11 9.01
CA TYR A 174 9.19 -13.26 8.26
C TYR A 174 8.21 -14.13 7.49
N LEU A 175 6.91 -13.82 7.60
CA LEU A 175 5.83 -14.52 6.92
C LEU A 175 4.83 -13.51 6.34
N PRO A 176 4.35 -13.68 5.09
CA PRO A 176 3.26 -12.88 4.58
C PRO A 176 1.99 -13.08 5.41
N GLU A 177 1.24 -12.01 5.71
CA GLU A 177 0.01 -12.11 6.51
C GLU A 177 -1.04 -13.04 5.86
N SER A 178 -1.03 -13.16 4.52
CA SER A 178 -1.90 -14.08 3.78
C SER A 178 -1.70 -15.56 4.16
N GLU A 179 -0.53 -15.90 4.69
CA GLU A 179 -0.13 -17.27 5.04
C GLU A 179 -0.36 -17.60 6.53
N ILE A 180 -0.74 -16.61 7.34
CA ILE A 180 -0.82 -16.74 8.80
C ILE A 180 -2.10 -17.45 9.25
N ARG A 181 -3.17 -17.37 8.43
CA ARG A 181 -4.52 -17.78 8.82
C ARG A 181 -4.59 -19.21 9.38
N ASP A 182 -3.94 -20.15 8.70
CA ASP A 182 -3.97 -21.57 9.06
C ASP A 182 -2.71 -22.02 9.83
N LEU A 183 -1.76 -21.10 10.03
CA LEU A 183 -0.47 -21.39 10.66
C LEU A 183 -0.61 -22.01 12.05
N ILE A 184 -1.54 -21.51 12.89
CA ILE A 184 -1.75 -22.07 14.24
C ILE A 184 -2.25 -23.52 14.20
N ILE A 185 -3.07 -23.86 13.21
CA ILE A 185 -3.62 -25.22 13.07
C ILE A 185 -2.49 -26.18 12.72
N GLU A 186 -1.64 -25.78 11.79
CA GLU A 186 -0.49 -26.58 11.34
C GLU A 186 0.58 -26.72 12.42
N ILE A 187 0.92 -25.64 13.13
CA ILE A 187 1.83 -25.67 14.28
C ILE A 187 1.31 -26.69 15.29
N ARG A 188 0.06 -26.54 15.74
CA ARG A 188 -0.52 -27.42 16.76
C ARG A 188 -0.55 -28.88 16.31
N SER A 189 -0.88 -29.15 15.05
CA SER A 189 -0.86 -30.49 14.49
C SER A 189 0.53 -31.14 14.60
N GLN A 190 1.59 -30.38 14.30
CA GLN A 190 2.97 -30.88 14.30
C GLN A 190 3.63 -30.90 15.69
N THR A 191 2.98 -30.33 16.70
CA THR A 191 3.47 -30.23 18.08
C THR A 191 2.54 -30.88 19.10
N MET A 192 1.64 -31.78 18.69
CA MET A 192 0.66 -32.39 19.62
C MET A 192 -0.15 -31.36 20.43
N GLY A 193 -0.43 -30.21 19.83
CA GLY A 193 -1.26 -29.15 20.38
C GLY A 193 -0.55 -28.08 21.20
N VAL A 194 0.74 -28.24 21.53
CA VAL A 194 1.39 -27.34 22.51
C VAL A 194 2.06 -26.08 21.92
N GLY A 195 2.41 -26.09 20.63
CA GLY A 195 3.08 -24.97 19.97
C GLY A 195 2.15 -23.77 19.76
N PHE A 196 2.75 -22.59 19.74
CA PHE A 196 2.06 -21.33 19.52
C PHE A 196 2.98 -20.33 18.82
N TYR A 197 2.43 -19.20 18.38
CA TYR A 197 3.22 -18.12 17.80
C TYR A 197 2.71 -16.76 18.27
N GLU A 198 3.61 -15.78 18.21
CA GLU A 198 3.30 -14.36 18.26
C GLU A 198 3.65 -13.73 16.92
N ALA A 199 2.82 -12.81 16.44
CA ALA A 199 3.03 -12.12 15.18
C ALA A 199 2.82 -10.62 15.33
N LYS A 200 3.72 -9.84 14.74
CA LYS A 200 3.63 -8.37 14.67
C LYS A 200 3.91 -7.92 13.24
N PHE A 201 3.23 -6.87 12.78
CA PHE A 201 3.56 -6.25 11.50
C PHE A 201 5.02 -5.79 11.51
N ASP A 202 5.75 -6.07 10.43
CA ASP A 202 7.14 -5.65 10.26
C ASP A 202 7.24 -4.63 9.11
N HIS A 203 6.92 -5.03 7.88
CA HIS A 203 7.01 -4.15 6.71
C HIS A 203 6.05 -4.56 5.59
N LEU A 204 5.99 -3.72 4.55
CA LEU A 204 5.34 -4.04 3.29
C LEU A 204 6.38 -4.53 2.28
N ALA A 205 6.16 -5.72 1.70
CA ALA A 205 6.99 -6.30 0.66
C ALA A 205 6.26 -6.29 -0.69
N GLU A 206 7.02 -6.23 -1.78
CA GLU A 206 6.43 -6.28 -3.12
C GLU A 206 5.96 -7.69 -3.46
N LEU A 207 4.68 -7.80 -3.86
CA LEU A 207 4.09 -9.04 -4.34
C LEU A 207 4.04 -9.00 -5.87
N THR A 208 4.60 -10.03 -6.52
CA THR A 208 4.69 -10.12 -7.99
C THR A 208 4.28 -11.48 -8.51
N GLY A 209 4.10 -11.57 -9.83
CA GLY A 209 3.75 -12.80 -10.52
C GLY A 209 2.30 -13.23 -10.24
N ARG A 210 2.05 -14.52 -10.42
CA ARG A 210 0.70 -15.08 -10.43
C ARG A 210 -0.14 -14.74 -9.19
N THR A 211 0.44 -14.79 -7.99
CA THR A 211 -0.28 -14.46 -6.75
C THR A 211 -0.71 -13.00 -6.71
N ALA A 212 0.10 -12.08 -7.25
CA ALA A 212 -0.28 -10.68 -7.36
C ALA A 212 -1.45 -10.50 -8.33
N ASP A 213 -1.38 -11.15 -9.49
CA ASP A 213 -2.41 -11.07 -10.53
C ASP A 213 -3.77 -11.58 -9.99
N GLU A 214 -3.77 -12.71 -9.27
CA GLU A 214 -4.97 -13.28 -8.63
C GLU A 214 -5.59 -12.33 -7.61
N VAL A 215 -4.76 -11.69 -6.76
CA VAL A 215 -5.23 -10.72 -5.75
C VAL A 215 -5.82 -9.47 -6.40
N VAL A 216 -5.18 -8.96 -7.47
CA VAL A 216 -5.68 -7.79 -8.20
C VAL A 216 -6.99 -8.12 -8.92
N GLU A 217 -7.08 -9.27 -9.60
CA GLU A 217 -8.30 -9.69 -10.29
C GLU A 217 -9.48 -9.85 -9.32
N GLN A 218 -9.26 -10.51 -8.19
CA GLN A 218 -10.28 -10.63 -7.14
C GLN A 218 -10.74 -9.25 -6.66
N ARG A 219 -9.81 -8.34 -6.39
CA ARG A 219 -10.13 -6.99 -5.93
C ARG A 219 -10.95 -6.20 -6.95
N GLN A 220 -10.63 -6.31 -8.23
CA GLN A 220 -11.37 -5.64 -9.30
C GLN A 220 -12.80 -6.21 -9.42
N SER A 221 -12.97 -7.52 -9.26
CA SER A 221 -14.30 -8.14 -9.22
C SER A 221 -15.11 -7.65 -8.02
N GLU A 222 -14.50 -7.53 -6.84
CA GLU A 222 -15.15 -6.98 -5.65
C GLU A 222 -15.59 -5.52 -5.80
N LEU A 223 -14.82 -4.71 -6.55
CA LEU A 223 -15.15 -3.30 -6.80
C LEU A 223 -16.22 -3.11 -7.88
N ALA A 224 -16.41 -4.10 -8.76
CA ALA A 224 -17.41 -4.06 -9.83
C ALA A 224 -18.82 -4.51 -9.37
N ASN A 225 -18.90 -5.19 -8.23
CA ASN A 225 -20.15 -5.69 -7.62
C ASN A 225 -20.67 -4.74 -6.53
#